data_AF-A0A2V1H5H5-F1
#
_entry.id   AF-A0A2V1H5H5-F1
#
_cell.length_a   1.000
_cell.length_b   1.000
_cell.length_c   1.000
_cell.angle_alpha   90.00
_cell.angle_beta   90.00
_cell.angle_gamma   90.00
#
_symmetry.space_group_name_H-M   'P 1'
#
loop_
_entity.id
_entity.type
_entity.pdbx_description
1 polymer ?
#
loop_
_entity_poly.entity_id
_entity_poly.type
_entity_poly.pdbx_seq_one_letter_code
_entity_poly.pdbx_strand_id
1 'polypeptide(L)'
;MKHLVCFILSLSLLACSSKSGKEEKELATQAFINCDFYTAIENAEMAIQYAGEDINVSVPALLILGKSLDISGDSTAAIAAYEKIVLLAPGIKTVVEAQKIANNFVGKLSRSAPEKVKRCPALQNDLR
;
A
#
# COMPACT_ATOMS: atom_id res chain seq x y z
N MET A 1 -3.47 -12.09 -58.18
CA MET A 1 -2.61 -10.94 -57.83
C MET A 1 -3.47 -9.74 -57.47
N LYS A 2 -3.55 -9.39 -56.19
CA LYS A 2 -3.85 -8.05 -55.65
C LYS A 2 -3.69 -8.11 -54.13
N HIS A 3 -2.44 -8.24 -53.69
CA HIS A 3 -2.06 -7.84 -52.34
C HIS A 3 -1.96 -6.32 -52.35
N LEU A 4 -2.77 -5.65 -51.53
CA LEU A 4 -2.54 -4.28 -51.08
C LEU A 4 -3.28 -4.15 -49.74
N VAL A 5 -2.69 -4.58 -48.64
CA VAL A 5 -1.60 -3.91 -47.90
C VAL A 5 -2.16 -2.87 -46.95
N CYS A 6 -1.70 -3.01 -45.71
CA CYS A 6 -1.77 -2.10 -44.57
C CYS A 6 -3.07 -2.13 -43.76
N PHE A 7 -3.20 -3.10 -42.86
CA PHE A 7 -2.81 -2.90 -41.45
C PHE A 7 -3.52 -1.68 -40.83
N ILE A 8 -4.84 -1.77 -40.66
CA ILE A 8 -5.53 -1.14 -39.51
C ILE A 8 -5.30 -2.04 -38.28
N LEU A 9 -4.03 -2.41 -38.09
CA LEU A 9 -3.41 -3.00 -36.92
C LEU A 9 -2.53 -1.91 -36.26
N SER A 10 -2.88 -0.65 -36.50
CA SER A 10 -2.26 0.50 -35.88
C SER A 10 -3.00 0.78 -34.59
N LEU A 11 -2.44 0.18 -33.54
CA LEU A 11 -2.46 0.70 -32.19
C LEU A 11 -3.86 0.83 -31.58
N SER A 12 -4.36 -0.33 -31.13
CA SER A 12 -4.80 -0.38 -29.74
C SER A 12 -3.66 0.17 -28.88
N LEU A 13 -3.65 1.49 -28.70
CA LEU A 13 -3.12 2.16 -27.53
C LEU A 13 -3.94 1.62 -26.36
N LEU A 14 -3.66 0.38 -25.96
CA LEU A 14 -3.58 0.08 -24.54
C LEU A 14 -2.53 1.07 -24.08
N ALA A 15 -2.98 2.26 -23.69
CA ALA A 15 -2.25 3.09 -22.77
C ALA A 15 -2.08 2.20 -21.54
N CYS A 16 -1.01 1.39 -21.54
CA CYS A 16 -0.25 1.10 -20.35
C CYS A 16 0.23 2.46 -19.85
N SER A 17 -0.69 3.25 -19.30
CA SER A 17 -0.42 4.12 -18.19
C SER A 17 0.05 3.15 -17.10
N SER A 18 1.31 2.72 -17.19
CA SER A 18 1.94 1.83 -16.23
C SER A 18 2.18 2.65 -14.98
N LYS A 19 1.10 2.95 -14.27
CA LYS A 19 1.17 3.55 -12.94
C LYS A 19 2.11 2.67 -12.13
N SER A 20 3.04 3.32 -11.44
CA SER A 20 4.03 2.62 -10.61
C SER A 20 3.54 2.36 -9.19
N GLY A 21 2.34 2.85 -8.83
CA GLY A 21 1.79 2.82 -7.48
C GLY A 21 2.43 3.82 -6.51
N LYS A 22 3.44 4.59 -6.94
CA LYS A 22 4.14 5.55 -6.07
C LYS A 22 3.23 6.70 -5.61
N GLU A 23 2.38 7.21 -6.50
CA GLU A 23 1.42 8.25 -6.19
C GLU A 23 0.35 7.73 -5.24
N GLU A 24 -0.23 6.58 -5.55
CA GLU A 24 -1.24 5.93 -4.72
C GLU A 24 -0.70 5.59 -3.33
N LYS A 25 0.56 5.14 -3.22
CA LYS A 25 1.22 4.93 -1.93
C LYS A 25 1.36 6.22 -1.11
N GLU A 26 1.67 7.34 -1.77
CA GLU A 26 1.75 8.64 -1.10
C GLU A 26 0.36 9.10 -0.63
N LEU A 27 -0.66 8.97 -1.48
CA LEU A 27 -2.06 9.25 -1.11
C LEU A 27 -2.52 8.38 0.06
N ALA A 28 -2.20 7.08 0.05
CA ALA A 28 -2.48 6.16 1.14
C ALA A 28 -1.79 6.63 2.43
N THR A 29 -0.52 7.03 2.35
CA THR A 29 0.23 7.54 3.49
C THR A 29 -0.42 8.80 4.06
N GLN A 30 -0.82 9.73 3.20
CA GLN A 30 -1.47 10.98 3.62
C GLN A 30 -2.82 10.75 4.26
N ALA A 31 -3.66 9.89 3.67
CA ALA A 31 -4.94 9.49 4.23
C ALA A 31 -4.74 8.82 5.60
N PHE A 32 -3.80 7.88 5.69
CA PHE A 32 -3.48 7.16 6.92
C PHE A 32 -3.11 8.09 8.08
N ILE A 33 -2.17 9.03 7.86
CA ILE A 33 -1.76 9.98 8.92
C ILE A 33 -2.83 11.05 9.20
N ASN A 34 -3.81 11.23 8.32
CA ASN A 34 -4.98 12.09 8.52
C ASN A 34 -6.16 11.34 9.18
N CYS A 35 -5.98 10.09 9.61
CA CYS A 35 -7.02 9.20 10.15
C CYS A 35 -8.13 8.80 9.17
N ASP A 36 -7.91 8.98 7.87
CA ASP A 36 -8.84 8.53 6.85
C ASP A 36 -8.46 7.11 6.44
N PHE A 37 -8.79 6.14 7.30
CA PHE A 37 -8.39 4.74 7.11
C PHE A 37 -9.10 4.09 5.92
N TYR A 38 -10.32 4.53 5.59
CA TYR A 38 -11.05 4.03 4.43
C TYR A 38 -10.33 4.43 3.13
N THR A 39 -10.00 5.71 2.95
CA THR A 39 -9.24 6.16 1.78
C THR A 39 -7.80 5.65 1.79
N ALA A 40 -7.21 5.43 2.97
CA ALA A 40 -5.89 4.80 3.08
C ALA A 40 -5.90 3.35 2.56
N ILE A 41 -6.95 2.58 2.87
CA ILE A 41 -7.14 1.21 2.35
C ILE A 41 -7.24 1.24 0.84
N GLU A 42 -8.17 2.02 0.27
CA GLU A 42 -8.39 2.09 -1.18
C GLU A 42 -7.11 2.45 -1.94
N ASN A 43 -6.39 3.49 -1.48
CA ASN A 43 -5.16 3.92 -2.13
C ASN A 43 -4.01 2.91 -1.94
N ALA A 44 -3.94 2.24 -0.79
CA ALA A 44 -2.93 1.20 -0.58
C ALA A 44 -3.15 0.00 -1.49
N GLU A 45 -4.41 -0.43 -1.69
CA GLU A 45 -4.75 -1.51 -2.62
C GLU A 45 -4.38 -1.14 -4.06
N MET A 46 -4.72 0.08 -4.51
CA MET A 46 -4.30 0.57 -5.82
C MET A 46 -2.78 0.62 -5.96
N ALA A 47 -2.07 1.09 -4.92
CA ALA A 47 -0.62 1.13 -4.92
C ALA A 47 0.00 -0.26 -5.07
N ILE A 48 -0.53 -1.27 -4.37
CA ILE A 48 -0.09 -2.67 -4.48
C ILE A 48 -0.36 -3.21 -5.88
N GLN A 49 -1.56 -2.95 -6.42
CA GLN A 49 -1.94 -3.39 -7.77
C GLN A 49 -1.01 -2.81 -8.85
N TYR A 50 -0.65 -1.53 -8.71
CA TYR A 50 0.19 -0.82 -9.68
C TYR A 50 1.69 -1.06 -9.49
N ALA A 51 2.14 -1.43 -8.29
CA ALA A 51 3.54 -1.68 -8.00
C ALA A 51 4.14 -2.83 -8.83
N GLY A 52 3.34 -3.81 -9.23
CA GLY A 52 3.84 -5.06 -9.79
C GLY A 52 4.84 -5.72 -8.85
N GLU A 53 6.08 -5.88 -9.29
CA GLU A 53 7.18 -6.47 -8.52
C GLU A 53 7.98 -5.44 -7.68
N ASP A 54 7.65 -4.14 -7.72
CA ASP A 54 8.38 -3.12 -6.94
C ASP A 54 8.03 -3.19 -5.45
N ILE A 55 8.85 -3.94 -4.71
CA ILE A 55 8.74 -4.10 -3.26
C ILE A 55 8.86 -2.79 -2.48
N ASN A 56 9.48 -1.75 -3.06
CA ASN A 56 9.60 -0.43 -2.42
C ASN A 56 8.29 0.36 -2.45
N VAL A 57 7.32 -0.10 -3.25
CA VAL A 57 5.96 0.42 -3.28
C VAL A 57 5.01 -0.54 -2.58
N SER A 58 5.04 -1.83 -2.95
CA SER A 58 4.08 -2.80 -2.44
C SER A 58 4.22 -3.07 -0.95
N VAL A 59 5.45 -3.19 -0.41
CA VAL A 59 5.63 -3.46 1.03
C VAL A 59 5.16 -2.28 1.89
N PRO A 60 5.56 -1.02 1.67
CA PRO A 60 5.02 0.10 2.44
C PRO A 60 3.50 0.25 2.31
N ALA A 61 2.94 0.03 1.11
CA ALA A 61 1.49 0.06 0.92
C ALA A 61 0.80 -1.07 1.71
N LEU A 62 1.36 -2.28 1.75
CA LEU A 62 0.85 -3.37 2.58
C LEU A 62 0.94 -3.06 4.09
N LEU A 63 1.95 -2.34 4.56
CA LEU A 63 2.03 -1.90 5.96
C LEU A 63 0.89 -0.93 6.31
N ILE A 64 0.59 0.00 5.39
CA ILE A 64 -0.53 0.94 5.53
C ILE A 64 -1.86 0.19 5.49
N LEU A 65 -2.05 -0.70 4.51
CA LEU A 65 -3.25 -1.51 4.37
C LEU A 65 -3.51 -2.35 5.63
N GLY A 66 -2.50 -3.10 6.07
CA GLY A 66 -2.58 -3.95 7.26
C GLY A 66 -2.97 -3.18 8.50
N LYS A 67 -2.33 -2.03 8.79
CA LYS A 67 -2.71 -1.22 9.97
C LYS A 67 -4.06 -0.54 9.83
N SER A 68 -4.42 -0.09 8.64
CA SER A 68 -5.73 0.54 8.44
C SER A 68 -6.87 -0.47 8.67
N LEU A 69 -6.70 -1.71 8.20
CA LEU A 69 -7.66 -2.79 8.42
C LEU A 69 -7.73 -3.21 9.90
N ASP A 70 -6.57 -3.33 10.55
CA ASP A 70 -6.45 -3.65 11.98
C ASP A 70 -7.18 -2.59 12.84
N ILE A 71 -6.94 -1.30 12.56
CA ILE A 71 -7.61 -0.18 13.23
C ILE A 71 -9.12 -0.17 12.95
N SER A 72 -9.53 -0.56 11.74
CA SER A 72 -10.94 -0.62 11.35
C SER A 72 -11.66 -1.87 11.90
N GLY A 73 -10.93 -2.78 12.57
CA GLY A 73 -11.46 -4.00 13.16
C GLY A 73 -11.57 -5.19 12.22
N ASP A 74 -11.07 -5.10 10.98
CA ASP A 74 -11.03 -6.24 10.05
C ASP A 74 -9.72 -7.01 10.24
N SER A 75 -9.66 -7.76 11.35
CA SER A 75 -8.46 -8.53 11.71
C SER A 75 -8.11 -9.60 10.66
N THR A 76 -9.11 -10.18 9.98
CA THR A 76 -8.88 -11.22 8.97
C THR A 76 -8.19 -10.62 7.74
N ALA A 77 -8.70 -9.52 7.21
CA ALA A 77 -8.07 -8.85 6.07
C ALA A 77 -6.70 -8.25 6.46
N ALA A 78 -6.56 -7.75 7.68
CA ALA A 78 -5.28 -7.26 8.20
C ALA A 78 -4.21 -8.37 8.20
N ILE A 79 -4.55 -9.56 8.72
CA ILE A 79 -3.66 -10.74 8.71
C ILE A 79 -3.26 -11.10 7.27
N ALA A 80 -4.22 -11.13 6.34
CA ALA A 80 -3.92 -11.41 4.93
C ALA A 80 -2.95 -10.40 4.31
N ALA A 81 -3.03 -9.11 4.69
CA ALA A 81 -2.07 -8.09 4.25
C ALA A 81 -0.67 -8.35 4.84
N TYR A 82 -0.57 -8.75 6.11
CA TYR A 82 0.71 -9.09 6.74
C TYR A 82 1.33 -10.37 6.16
N GLU A 83 0.53 -11.38 5.82
CA GLU A 83 1.01 -12.57 5.13
C GLU A 83 1.65 -12.24 3.79
N LYS A 84 1.07 -11.31 3.02
CA LYS A 84 1.69 -10.81 1.78
C LYS A 84 3.06 -10.16 2.02
N ILE A 85 3.25 -9.47 3.15
CA ILE A 85 4.56 -8.91 3.52
C ILE A 85 5.57 -10.04 3.77
N VAL A 86 5.17 -11.10 4.48
CA VAL A 86 6.03 -12.28 4.72
C VAL A 86 6.48 -12.91 3.41
N LEU A 87 5.59 -12.96 2.40
CA LEU A 87 5.92 -13.52 1.08
C LEU A 87 6.88 -12.64 0.27
N LEU A 88 6.79 -11.32 0.40
CA LEU A 88 7.50 -10.37 -0.47
C LEU A 88 8.83 -9.86 0.10
N ALA A 89 9.01 -9.88 1.42
CA ALA A 89 10.16 -9.26 2.08
C ALA A 89 11.11 -10.32 2.66
N PRO A 90 12.25 -10.59 2.00
CA PRO A 90 13.25 -11.52 2.51
C PRO A 90 13.72 -11.09 3.91
N GLY A 91 13.60 -11.99 4.88
CA GLY A 91 13.98 -11.75 6.26
C GLY A 91 12.81 -11.51 7.23
N ILE A 92 11.58 -11.35 6.72
CA ILE A 92 10.36 -11.41 7.54
C ILE A 92 9.78 -12.81 7.40
N LYS A 93 9.72 -13.57 8.50
CA LYS A 93 9.35 -14.99 8.48
C LYS A 93 7.96 -15.25 9.03
N THR A 94 7.41 -14.32 9.80
CA THR A 94 6.13 -14.51 10.49
C THR A 94 5.24 -13.28 10.36
N VAL A 95 3.93 -13.49 10.45
CA VAL A 95 2.93 -12.41 10.52
C VAL A 95 3.21 -11.49 11.71
N VAL A 96 3.64 -12.05 12.84
CA VAL A 96 3.99 -11.28 14.04
C VAL A 96 5.15 -10.31 13.78
N GLU A 97 6.17 -10.74 13.04
CA GLU A 97 7.27 -9.85 12.63
C GLU A 97 6.79 -8.77 11.66
N ALA A 98 5.93 -9.11 10.70
CA ALA A 98 5.33 -8.14 9.78
C ALA A 98 4.49 -7.08 10.53
N GLN A 99 3.67 -7.49 11.49
CA GLN A 99 2.91 -6.60 12.37
C GLN A 99 3.82 -5.66 13.17
N LYS A 100 4.91 -6.20 13.74
CA LYS A 100 5.90 -5.38 14.47
C LYS A 100 6.55 -4.34 13.55
N ILE A 101 6.84 -4.70 12.30
CA ILE A 101 7.37 -3.76 11.31
C ILE A 101 6.33 -2.69 10.96
N ALA A 102 5.05 -3.05 10.88
CA ALA A 102 3.97 -2.11 10.66
C ALA A 102 3.82 -1.11 11.82
N ASN A 103 3.89 -1.57 13.08
CA ASN A 103 3.90 -0.68 14.24
C ASN A 103 5.14 0.23 14.24
N ASN A 104 6.32 -0.30 13.90
CA ASN A 104 7.54 0.51 13.74
C ASN A 104 7.42 1.54 12.61
N PHE A 105 6.68 1.22 11.54
CA PHE A 105 6.38 2.14 10.46
C PHE A 105 5.51 3.31 10.94
N VAL A 106 4.47 3.05 11.74
CA VAL A 106 3.70 4.12 12.43
C VAL A 106 4.64 4.98 13.31
N GLY A 107 5.57 4.37 14.04
CA GLY A 107 6.60 5.07 14.81
C GLY A 107 7.61 5.88 13.97
N LYS A 108 7.81 5.56 12.68
CA LYS A 108 8.59 6.41 11.76
C LYS A 108 7.74 7.57 11.25
N LEU A 109 6.46 7.34 10.96
CA LEU A 109 5.52 8.39 10.57
C LEU A 109 5.31 9.41 11.69
N SER A 110 5.26 8.99 12.95
CA SER A 110 5.12 9.91 14.10
C SER A 110 6.31 10.86 14.25
N ARG A 111 7.50 10.49 13.76
CA ARG A 111 8.67 11.37 13.70
C ARG A 111 8.65 12.32 12.51
N SER A 112 8.08 11.88 11.39
CA SER A 112 8.07 12.65 10.13
C SER A 112 6.87 13.61 10.02
N ALA A 113 5.74 13.24 10.61
CA ALA A 113 4.49 14.01 10.63
C ALA A 113 3.86 14.03 12.04
N PRO A 114 4.59 14.51 13.08
CA PRO A 114 4.21 14.37 14.48
C PRO A 114 2.84 14.96 14.79
N GLU A 115 2.53 16.15 14.27
CA GLU A 115 1.26 16.83 14.55
C GLU A 115 0.05 16.13 13.92
N LYS A 116 0.24 15.47 12.77
CA LYS A 116 -0.84 14.68 12.14
C LYS A 116 -1.11 13.42 12.95
N VAL A 117 -0.05 12.68 13.30
CA VAL A 117 -0.16 11.44 14.08
C VAL A 117 -0.69 11.71 15.50
N LYS A 118 -0.33 12.83 16.15
CA LYS A 118 -0.89 13.25 17.45
C LYS A 118 -2.39 13.52 17.40
N ARG A 119 -2.89 14.07 16.29
CA ARG A 119 -4.32 14.31 16.08
C ARG A 119 -5.10 13.04 15.73
N CYS A 120 -4.42 11.90 15.65
CA CYS A 120 -5.02 10.61 15.34
C CYS A 120 -4.99 9.65 16.52
N PRO A 121 -6.04 9.60 17.37
CA PRO A 121 -6.06 8.75 18.55
C PRO A 121 -5.81 7.27 18.25
N ALA A 122 -6.33 6.77 17.12
CA ALA A 122 -6.10 5.39 16.68
C ALA A 122 -4.60 5.07 16.49
N LEU A 123 -3.84 5.99 15.88
CA LEU A 123 -2.40 5.82 15.69
C LEU A 123 -1.59 6.03 16.97
N GLN A 124 -2.13 6.73 17.97
CA GLN A 124 -1.47 6.90 19.27
C GLN A 124 -1.48 5.60 20.09
N ASN A 125 -2.53 4.78 19.96
CA ASN A 125 -2.63 3.50 20.66
C ASN A 125 -1.56 2.50 20.17
N ASP A 126 -1.16 2.58 18.90
CA ASP A 126 -0.11 1.75 18.30
C ASP A 126 1.32 2.19 18.65
N LEU A 127 1.49 3.34 19.32
CA LEU A 127 2.79 3.88 19.74
C LEU A 127 3.14 3.58 21.21
N ARG A 128 2.23 2.95 21.95
CA ARG A 128 2.41 2.58 23.37
C ARG A 128 2.92 1.15 23.49
#